data_AF-A0A7S4CG36-F1
#
_entry.id   AF-A0A7S4CG36-F1
#
_cell.length_a   1.000
_cell.length_b   1.000
_cell.length_c   1.000
_cell.angle_alpha   90.00
_cell.angle_beta   90.00
_cell.angle_gamma   90.00
#
_symmetry.space_group_name_H-M   'P 1'
#
loop_
_entity.id
_entity.type
_entity.pdbx_description
1 polymer ?
#
loop_
_entity_poly.entity_id
_entity_poly.type
_entity_poly.pdbx_seq_one_letter_code
_entity_poly.pdbx_strand_id
1 'polypeptide(L)'
;GFDGNTTIVIQVNDSPDSKPPNWTNLTIPVHVGALNQAPVITAPATLVVPKNDVRMFVPLLIADPDGEQMRVNMSVGHGKLSLPHPELIQPLLGTAFSE
;
A
#
# COMPACT_ATOMS: atom_id res chain seq x y z
N GLY A 1 -7.83 -9.98 -8.91
CA GLY A 1 -8.67 -10.98 -8.24
C GLY A 1 -9.55 -10.27 -7.24
N PHE A 2 -10.61 -10.91 -6.76
CA PHE A 2 -11.32 -10.43 -5.57
C PHE A 2 -10.55 -10.94 -4.35
N ASP A 3 -10.10 -10.03 -3.49
CA ASP A 3 -9.56 -10.35 -2.17
C ASP A 3 -10.59 -9.90 -1.13
N GLY A 4 -10.92 -10.77 -0.18
CA GLY A 4 -11.89 -10.46 0.86
C GLY A 4 -12.92 -11.55 1.14
N ASN A 5 -13.89 -11.19 1.97
CA ASN A 5 -14.97 -12.07 2.38
C ASN A 5 -16.17 -11.89 1.46
N THR A 6 -16.72 -12.99 0.99
CA THR A 6 -18.01 -13.03 0.29
C THR A 6 -18.82 -14.22 0.75
N THR A 7 -20.08 -14.29 0.35
CA THR A 7 -20.96 -15.41 0.64
C THR A 7 -21.61 -15.92 -0.64
N ILE A 8 -21.71 -17.24 -0.75
CA ILE A 8 -22.57 -17.88 -1.73
C ILE A 8 -23.88 -18.22 -1.02
N VAL A 9 -25.00 -17.75 -1.59
CA VAL A 9 -26.34 -18.07 -1.11
C VAL A 9 -26.97 -19.06 -2.07
N ILE A 10 -27.30 -20.24 -1.57
CA ILE A 10 -28.06 -21.26 -2.30
C ILE A 10 -29.48 -21.23 -1.77
N GLN A 11 -30.44 -21.01 -2.66
CA GLN A 11 -31.86 -21.03 -2.32
C GLN A 11 -32.51 -22.23 -3.00
N VAL A 12 -33.21 -23.05 -2.22
CA VAL A 12 -33.94 -24.22 -2.72
C VAL A 12 -35.41 -24.02 -2.41
N ASN A 13 -36.25 -24.05 -3.45
CA ASN A 13 -37.70 -24.07 -3.31
C ASN A 13 -38.20 -25.47 -3.60
N ASP A 14 -38.95 -26.06 -2.67
CA ASP A 14 -39.56 -27.38 -2.85
C ASP A 14 -41.00 -27.33 -3.41
N SER A 15 -41.53 -26.12 -3.62
CA SER A 15 -42.90 -25.92 -4.08
C SER A 15 -42.97 -25.68 -5.58
N PRO A 16 -43.95 -26.27 -6.30
CA PRO A 16 -44.17 -25.99 -7.71
C PRO A 16 -44.66 -24.55 -7.92
N ASP A 17 -44.43 -23.97 -9.11
CA ASP A 17 -44.72 -22.56 -9.44
C ASP A 17 -46.20 -22.14 -9.18
N SER A 18 -47.12 -23.10 -9.19
CA SER A 18 -48.55 -22.87 -8.92
C SER A 18 -48.91 -22.75 -7.43
N LYS A 19 -47.95 -22.89 -6.52
CA LYS A 19 -48.13 -22.77 -5.06
C LYS A 19 -47.23 -21.66 -4.50
N PRO A 20 -47.59 -21.07 -3.33
CA PRO A 20 -46.68 -20.18 -2.63
C PRO A 20 -45.32 -20.87 -2.42
N PRO A 21 -44.19 -20.18 -2.65
CA PRO A 21 -42.89 -20.81 -2.58
C PRO A 21 -42.52 -21.14 -1.13
N ASN A 22 -41.83 -22.26 -0.95
CA ASN A 22 -41.30 -22.69 0.33
C ASN A 22 -39.77 -22.80 0.19
N TRP A 23 -39.10 -21.71 0.59
CA TRP A 23 -37.66 -21.56 0.42
C TRP A 23 -36.88 -22.05 1.63
N THR A 24 -35.77 -22.73 1.38
CA THR A 24 -34.68 -22.93 2.34
C THR A 24 -33.40 -22.32 1.78
N ASN A 25 -32.64 -21.63 2.64
CA ASN A 25 -31.39 -20.98 2.27
C ASN A 25 -30.20 -21.68 2.94
N LEU A 26 -29.12 -21.90 2.19
CA LEU A 26 -27.80 -22.24 2.70
C LEU A 26 -26.82 -21.12 2.37
N THR A 27 -26.14 -20.61 3.40
CA THR A 27 -25.08 -19.60 3.24
C THR A 27 -23.73 -20.25 3.41
N ILE A 28 -22.88 -20.15 2.40
CA ILE A 28 -21.50 -20.65 2.45
C ILE A 28 -20.57 -19.42 2.52
N PRO A 29 -19.85 -19.21 3.63
CA PRO A 29 -18.83 -18.17 3.70
C PRO A 29 -17.65 -18.55 2.83
N VAL A 30 -17.17 -17.60 2.02
CA VAL A 30 -15.98 -17.74 1.18
C VAL A 30 -14.99 -16.66 1.59
N HIS A 31 -13.78 -17.09 1.95
CA HIS A 31 -12.66 -16.21 2.20
C HIS A 31 -11.65 -16.37 1.07
N VAL A 32 -11.40 -15.29 0.33
CA VAL A 32 -10.29 -15.24 -0.62
C VAL A 32 -9.17 -14.44 0.02
N GLY A 33 -8.17 -15.14 0.55
CA GLY A 33 -6.98 -14.52 1.10
C GLY A 33 -6.11 -13.96 -0.02
N ALA A 34 -5.61 -12.73 0.16
CA ALA A 34 -4.50 -12.25 -0.65
C ALA A 34 -3.28 -13.11 -0.30
N LEU A 35 -2.88 -14.01 -1.20
CA LEU A 35 -1.79 -14.97 -0.91
C LEU A 35 -0.41 -14.29 -0.84
N ASN A 36 -0.26 -13.12 -1.48
CA ASN A 36 0.91 -12.25 -1.41
C ASN A 36 0.58 -10.91 -2.09
N GLN A 37 0.65 -9.80 -1.35
CA GLN A 37 0.51 -8.45 -1.89
C GLN A 37 1.85 -7.95 -2.44
N ALA A 38 1.79 -7.10 -3.46
CA ALA A 38 3.00 -6.49 -4.02
C ALA A 38 3.45 -5.31 -3.14
N PRO A 39 4.76 -5.03 -3.06
CA PRO A 39 5.25 -3.82 -2.44
C PRO A 39 4.64 -2.56 -3.06
N VAL A 40 4.28 -1.59 -2.24
CA VAL A 40 3.84 -0.26 -2.63
C VAL A 40 4.97 0.74 -2.39
N ILE A 41 5.29 1.52 -3.42
CA ILE A 41 6.26 2.63 -3.34
C ILE A 41 5.49 3.95 -3.42
N THR A 42 5.67 4.79 -2.41
CA THR A 42 5.15 6.17 -2.41
C THR A 42 6.32 7.15 -2.47
N ALA A 43 6.32 7.99 -3.50
CA ALA A 43 7.33 9.00 -3.76
C ALA A 43 6.70 10.21 -4.46
N PRO A 44 7.31 11.41 -4.39
CA PRO A 44 6.90 12.53 -5.23
C PRO A 44 7.03 12.18 -6.71
N ALA A 45 6.01 12.48 -7.51
CA ALA A 45 6.04 12.28 -8.96
C ALA A 45 7.09 13.16 -9.65
N THR A 46 7.42 14.30 -9.04
CA THR A 46 8.45 15.22 -9.53
C THR A 46 9.06 15.92 -8.34
N LEU A 47 10.37 16.13 -8.40
CA LEU A 47 11.09 17.01 -7.50
C LEU A 47 11.87 18.03 -8.34
N VAL A 48 11.80 19.29 -7.94
CA VAL A 48 12.52 20.38 -8.57
C VAL A 48 13.59 20.84 -7.60
N VAL A 49 14.85 20.76 -8.03
CA VAL A 49 15.99 21.24 -7.26
C VAL A 49 16.50 22.51 -7.92
N PRO A 50 16.66 23.62 -7.17
CA PRO A 50 17.26 24.84 -7.70
C PRO A 50 18.65 24.54 -8.28
N LYS A 51 18.96 25.15 -9.42
CA LYS A 51 20.30 25.11 -9.99
C LYS A 51 21.27 25.65 -8.94
N ASN A 52 22.27 24.84 -8.57
CA ASN A 52 23.30 25.06 -7.54
C ASN A 52 23.00 24.53 -6.13
N ASP A 53 21.84 23.90 -5.88
CA ASP A 53 21.71 23.12 -4.65
C ASP A 53 22.50 21.81 -4.80
N VAL A 54 23.31 21.49 -3.79
CA VAL A 54 24.26 20.38 -3.79
C VAL A 54 23.71 19.14 -3.09
N ARG A 55 22.54 19.25 -2.45
CA ARG A 55 21.89 18.15 -1.74
C ARG A 55 20.40 18.14 -2.01
N MET A 56 19.87 16.94 -2.16
CA MET A 56 18.46 16.71 -2.38
C MET A 56 18.02 15.57 -1.49
N PHE A 57 16.91 15.77 -0.79
CA PHE A 57 16.24 14.70 -0.08
C PHE A 57 15.06 14.20 -0.90
N VAL A 58 15.03 12.90 -1.18
CA VAL A 58 13.90 12.25 -1.86
C VAL A 58 13.14 11.46 -0.79
N PRO A 59 11.95 11.91 -0.37
CA PRO A 59 11.12 11.12 0.53
C PRO A 59 10.64 9.88 -0.22
N LEU A 60 11.00 8.71 0.29
CA LEU A 60 10.61 7.40 -0.24
C LEU A 60 10.00 6.60 0.91
N LEU A 61 8.77 6.14 0.71
CA LEU A 61 8.13 5.15 1.59
C LEU A 61 7.90 3.88 0.79
N ILE A 62 8.36 2.75 1.33
CA ILE A 62 8.17 1.42 0.76
C ILE A 62 7.46 0.59 1.82
N ALA A 63 6.34 0.00 1.46
CA ALA A 63 5.54 -0.83 2.36
C ALA A 63 5.08 -2.10 1.64
N ASP A 64 5.10 -3.21 2.33
CA ASP A 64 4.52 -4.47 1.87
C ASP A 64 3.79 -5.10 3.06
N PRO A 65 2.46 -5.34 2.96
CA PRO A 65 1.69 -5.89 4.07
C PRO A 65 2.07 -7.32 4.47
N ASP A 66 2.67 -8.09 3.58
CA ASP A 66 3.06 -9.48 3.79
C ASP A 66 4.59 -9.66 3.88
N GLY A 67 5.35 -8.64 3.53
CA GLY A 67 6.81 -8.68 3.41
C GLY A 67 7.55 -8.64 4.74
N GLU A 68 8.29 -9.71 5.06
CA GLU A 68 9.22 -9.74 6.21
C GLU A 68 10.57 -9.08 5.87
N GLN A 69 11.08 -9.32 4.66
CA GLN A 69 12.35 -8.77 4.18
C GLN A 69 12.19 -8.23 2.76
N MET A 70 12.68 -7.01 2.54
CA MET A 70 12.58 -6.32 1.26
C MET A 70 13.95 -6.03 0.68
N ARG A 71 14.11 -6.23 -0.63
CA ARG A 71 15.30 -5.82 -1.37
C ARG A 71 14.96 -4.60 -2.22
N VAL A 72 15.76 -3.55 -2.07
CA VAL A 72 15.61 -2.31 -2.85
C VAL A 72 16.84 -2.11 -3.73
N ASN A 73 16.62 -2.01 -5.04
CA ASN A 73 17.67 -1.63 -5.98
C ASN A 73 17.49 -0.15 -6.34
N MET A 74 18.48 0.67 -5.99
CA MET A 74 18.50 2.10 -6.32
C MET A 74 19.67 2.42 -7.24
N SER A 75 19.44 3.27 -8.22
CA SER A 75 20.48 3.81 -9.09
C SER A 75 20.23 5.29 -9.32
N VAL A 76 21.29 6.05 -9.52
CA VAL A 76 21.23 7.45 -9.92
C VAL A 76 22.08 7.63 -11.15
N GLY A 77 21.55 8.28 -12.19
CA GLY A 77 22.29 8.49 -13.44
C GLY A 77 23.49 9.42 -13.26
N HIS A 78 23.40 10.37 -12.31
CA HIS A 78 24.44 11.37 -12.03
C HIS A 78 24.49 11.72 -10.55
N GLY A 79 25.67 12.17 -10.08
CA GLY A 79 25.86 12.58 -8.69
C GLY A 79 26.08 11.39 -7.75
N LYS A 80 25.82 11.60 -6.45
CA LYS A 80 26.02 10.60 -5.40
C LYS A 80 24.71 10.31 -4.69
N LEU A 81 24.31 9.05 -4.67
CA LEU A 81 23.23 8.58 -3.80
C LEU A 81 23.82 8.21 -2.44
N SER A 82 23.24 8.75 -1.37
CA SER A 82 23.58 8.40 0.01
C SER A 82 22.30 8.15 0.80
N LEU A 83 22.27 7.05 1.55
CA LEU A 83 21.22 6.84 2.54
C LEU A 83 21.51 7.71 3.76
N PRO A 84 20.52 8.44 4.29
CA PRO A 84 20.72 9.19 5.53
C PRO A 84 21.07 8.21 6.65
N HIS A 85 22.09 8.54 7.43
CA HIS A 85 22.30 7.89 8.71
C HIS A 85 21.13 8.30 9.64
N PRO A 86 20.49 7.38 10.38
CA PRO A 86 19.29 7.66 11.16
C PRO A 86 19.38 8.86 12.12
N GLU A 87 20.59 9.23 12.57
CA GLU A 87 20.78 10.40 13.46
C GLU A 87 20.88 11.77 12.76
N LEU A 88 20.87 11.85 11.42
CA LEU A 88 21.08 13.13 10.71
C LEU A 88 19.80 13.80 10.18
N ILE A 89 18.61 13.31 10.54
CA ILE A 89 17.36 14.05 10.29
C ILE A 89 17.07 14.93 11.52
N GLN A 90 17.91 15.94 11.74
CA GLN A 90 17.50 17.04 12.61
C GLN A 90 16.44 17.86 11.86
N PRO A 91 15.25 18.13 12.45
CA PRO A 91 14.32 19.06 11.84
C PRO A 91 15.02 20.42 11.76
N LEU A 92 15.18 20.92 10.54
CA LEU A 92 15.63 22.28 10.29
C LEU A 92 14.49 23.25 10.69
N LEU A 93 14.21 23.37 11.99
CA LEU A 93 13.42 24.47 12.51
C LEU A 93 14.32 25.70 12.48
N GLY A 94 14.13 26.50 11.43
CA GLY A 94 14.81 27.77 11.25
C GLY A 94 14.50 28.75 12.37
N THR A 95 15.58 29.41 12.81
CA THR A 95 15.68 30.82 13.21
C THR A 95 14.76 31.34 14.33
N ALA A 96 15.41 31.78 15.42
CA ALA A 96 15.18 33.13 15.92
C ALA A 96 16.53 33.76 16.29
N PHE A 97 16.86 34.85 15.60
CA PHE A 97 17.75 35.89 16.12
C PHE A 97 17.06 36.54 17.33
N SER A 98 17.81 36.84 18.39
CA SER A 98 17.92 38.20 18.96
C SER A 98 18.64 38.18 20.31
N GLU A 99 19.65 39.06 20.36
CA GLU A 99 20.41 39.67 21.48
C GLU A 99 21.20 38.79 22.47
#